data_AF-A0A8J7XDT7-F1
#
_entry.id   AF-A0A8J7XDT7-F1
#
_cell.length_a   1.000
_cell.length_b   1.000
_cell.length_c   1.000
_cell.angle_alpha   90.00
_cell.angle_beta   90.00
_cell.angle_gamma   90.00
#
_symmetry.space_group_name_H-M   'P 1'
#
loop_
_entity.id
_entity.type
_entity.pdbx_description
1 polymer ?
#
loop_
_entity_poly.entity_id
_entity_poly.type
_entity_poly.pdbx_seq_one_letter_code
_entity_poly.pdbx_strand_id
1 'polypeptide(L)'
;PEMPRSYEDTIELSTTCYKDICWVPGAKAWKHTHLDDSRWIFYDALVALPLWHHSDLTENESLKGEIRGQVLSALRGLGGWAGMDLALHLGNVQSALSSGFHTVRTLADTQREDGSWPFTPDSTQQHLGTLGDTSSGWVASKARLLLKFGRITGDPEAIAAGFKALDYLDTQIRPEGAQTWELQLHVPDVLASSYIMECYIEAYRISGREEHLERARYWALTGLPSSTCGIRPSAP
;
A
#
# COMPACT_ATOMS: atom_id res chain seq x y z
N PRO A 1 -22.19 3.72 -17.10
CA PRO A 1 -22.04 5.17 -16.83
C PRO A 1 -21.03 5.78 -17.80
N GLU A 2 -21.34 6.93 -18.39
CA GLU A 2 -20.35 7.70 -19.14
C GLU A 2 -19.29 8.21 -18.15
N MET A 3 -18.01 7.99 -18.47
CA MET A 3 -16.92 8.42 -17.61
C MET A 3 -16.75 9.95 -17.74
N PRO A 4 -16.54 10.69 -16.64
CA PRO A 4 -16.42 12.15 -16.69
C PRO A 4 -15.16 12.63 -17.43
N ARG A 5 -14.18 11.76 -17.64
CA ARG A 5 -12.93 12.01 -18.37
C ARG A 5 -12.46 10.72 -19.05
N SER A 6 -11.64 10.85 -20.08
CA SER A 6 -10.88 9.71 -20.61
C SER A 6 -9.83 9.22 -19.59
N TYR A 7 -9.25 8.05 -19.87
CA TYR A 7 -8.17 7.51 -19.05
C TYR A 7 -6.91 8.39 -19.16
N GLU A 8 -6.62 8.84 -20.37
CA GLU A 8 -5.50 9.72 -20.72
C GLU A 8 -5.61 11.06 -19.98
N ASP A 9 -6.78 11.72 -20.04
CA ASP A 9 -7.02 12.98 -19.33
C ASP A 9 -6.90 12.81 -17.80
N THR A 10 -7.26 11.63 -17.29
CA THR A 10 -7.15 11.33 -15.85
C THR A 10 -5.70 11.18 -15.41
N ILE A 11 -4.87 10.53 -16.24
CA ILE A 11 -3.43 10.44 -16.01
C ILE A 11 -2.78 11.81 -16.10
N GLU A 12 -3.12 12.61 -17.10
CA GLU A 12 -2.57 13.96 -17.29
C GLU A 12 -2.92 14.87 -16.11
N LEU A 13 -4.19 14.86 -15.68
CA LEU A 13 -4.64 15.60 -14.49
C LEU A 13 -3.86 15.17 -13.25
N SER A 14 -3.73 13.86 -13.00
CA SER A 14 -3.01 13.33 -11.84
C SER A 14 -1.53 13.70 -11.88
N THR A 15 -0.91 13.61 -13.06
CA THR A 15 0.50 14.00 -13.27
C THR A 15 0.70 15.48 -12.98
N THR A 16 -0.18 16.34 -13.49
CA THR A 16 -0.13 17.79 -13.23
C THR A 16 -0.28 18.08 -11.73
N CYS A 17 -1.23 17.44 -11.05
CA CYS A 17 -1.42 17.59 -9.61
C CYS A 17 -0.14 17.22 -8.83
N TYR A 18 0.45 16.06 -9.10
CA TYR A 18 1.62 15.59 -8.36
C TYR A 18 2.91 16.33 -8.73
N LYS A 19 3.10 16.66 -10.02
CA LYS A 19 4.29 17.35 -10.52
C LYS A 19 4.30 18.81 -10.08
N ASP A 20 3.17 19.50 -10.20
CA ASP A 20 3.13 20.97 -10.13
C ASP A 20 2.45 21.50 -8.87
N ILE A 21 1.36 20.89 -8.42
CA ILE A 21 0.53 21.43 -7.31
C ILE A 21 1.03 20.91 -5.95
N CYS A 22 1.23 19.60 -5.84
CA CYS A 22 1.66 18.96 -4.59
C CYS A 22 3.17 19.09 -4.36
N TRP A 23 3.97 19.37 -5.38
CA TRP A 23 5.42 19.41 -5.23
C TRP A 23 5.89 20.62 -4.43
N VAL A 24 6.83 20.39 -3.50
CA VAL A 24 7.46 21.44 -2.69
C VAL A 24 8.96 21.46 -3.01
N PRO A 25 9.43 22.38 -3.87
CA PRO A 25 10.82 22.39 -4.33
C PRO A 25 11.86 22.46 -3.21
N GLY A 26 11.59 23.27 -2.17
CA GLY A 26 12.50 23.42 -1.03
C GLY A 26 12.63 22.15 -0.18
N ALA A 27 11.54 21.40 -0.04
CA ALA A 27 11.50 20.14 0.71
C ALA A 27 11.92 18.93 -0.15
N LYS A 28 11.88 19.07 -1.49
CA LYS A 28 12.05 17.97 -2.44
C LYS A 28 11.10 16.82 -2.14
N ALA A 29 9.85 17.15 -1.85
CA ALA A 29 8.82 16.20 -1.42
C ALA A 29 7.43 16.70 -1.84
N TRP A 30 6.40 15.89 -1.58
CA TRP A 30 5.02 16.21 -1.94
C TRP A 30 4.19 16.56 -0.71
N LYS A 31 3.26 17.51 -0.88
CA LYS A 31 2.19 17.82 0.07
C LYS A 31 1.13 16.73 0.00
N HIS A 32 0.70 16.27 1.17
CA HIS A 32 -0.38 15.29 1.35
C HIS A 32 -1.67 15.92 1.90
N THR A 33 -1.62 17.21 2.23
CA THR A 33 -2.80 17.99 2.59
C THR A 33 -2.74 19.36 1.90
N HIS A 34 -3.85 20.08 1.90
CA HIS A 34 -3.91 21.45 1.38
C HIS A 34 -3.21 22.47 2.30
N LEU A 35 -2.76 22.06 3.49
CA LEU A 35 -2.14 22.91 4.48
C LEU A 35 -0.62 22.98 4.26
N ASP A 36 -0.03 24.14 4.55
CA ASP A 36 1.43 24.36 4.51
C ASP A 36 2.13 23.87 5.79
N ASP A 37 1.74 22.69 6.27
CA ASP A 37 2.33 22.06 7.44
C ASP A 37 3.39 21.05 7.02
N SER A 38 4.64 21.33 7.43
CA SER A 38 5.80 20.48 7.15
C SER A 38 5.64 19.01 7.54
N ARG A 39 4.77 18.68 8.51
CA ARG A 39 4.49 17.29 8.91
C ARG A 39 3.82 16.48 7.81
N TRP A 40 3.11 17.15 6.90
CA TRP A 40 2.39 16.55 5.78
C TRP A 40 3.13 16.73 4.44
N ILE A 41 4.43 17.05 4.51
CA ILE A 41 5.29 17.21 3.34
C ILE A 41 6.39 16.14 3.42
N PHE A 42 6.22 15.05 2.67
CA PHE A 42 7.13 13.92 2.72
C PHE A 42 7.18 13.14 1.39
N TYR A 43 8.23 12.33 1.24
CA TYR A 43 8.36 11.41 0.11
C TYR A 43 7.26 10.35 0.18
N ASP A 44 6.60 10.09 -0.95
CA ASP A 44 5.61 9.02 -1.05
C ASP A 44 5.86 8.19 -2.31
N ALA A 45 6.02 6.87 -2.12
CA ALA A 45 6.18 5.92 -3.21
C ALA A 45 4.92 5.83 -4.09
N LEU A 46 3.73 6.07 -3.53
CA LEU A 46 2.45 6.10 -4.27
C LEU A 46 2.33 7.31 -5.19
N VAL A 47 3.19 8.33 -5.03
CA VAL A 47 3.30 9.46 -5.95
C VAL A 47 4.49 9.26 -6.90
N ALA A 48 5.64 8.87 -6.35
CA ALA A 48 6.88 8.74 -7.10
C ALA A 48 6.79 7.67 -8.20
N LEU A 49 6.19 6.51 -7.91
CA LEU A 49 6.11 5.40 -8.86
C LEU A 49 5.18 5.71 -10.05
N PRO A 50 3.94 6.22 -9.87
CA PRO A 50 3.10 6.62 -11.00
C PRO A 50 3.71 7.74 -11.85
N LEU A 51 4.36 8.73 -11.21
CA LEU A 51 5.11 9.75 -11.95
C LEU A 51 6.23 9.12 -12.78
N TRP A 52 7.03 8.24 -12.19
CA TRP A 52 8.09 7.53 -12.91
C TRP A 52 7.53 6.76 -14.11
N HIS A 53 6.43 6.02 -13.91
CA HIS A 53 5.77 5.28 -14.98
C HIS A 53 5.23 6.20 -16.09
N HIS A 54 4.62 7.32 -15.74
CA HIS A 54 4.17 8.31 -16.74
C HIS A 54 5.35 8.87 -17.54
N SER A 55 6.52 9.04 -16.93
CA SER A 55 7.74 9.45 -17.65
C SER A 55 8.17 8.45 -18.73
N ASP A 56 7.83 7.16 -18.57
CA ASP A 56 8.12 6.13 -19.57
C ASP A 56 7.08 6.11 -20.71
N LEU A 57 5.86 6.59 -20.44
CA LEU A 57 4.76 6.63 -21.41
C LEU A 57 4.74 7.91 -22.26
N THR A 58 5.32 9.02 -21.79
CA THR A 58 5.30 10.29 -22.51
C THR A 58 6.37 10.37 -23.61
N GLU A 59 5.97 10.90 -24.77
CA GLU A 59 6.88 11.25 -25.87
C GLU A 59 7.56 12.61 -25.66
N ASN A 60 7.11 13.41 -24.70
CA ASN A 60 7.69 14.72 -24.41
C ASN A 60 8.96 14.57 -23.55
N GLU A 61 10.12 14.73 -24.19
CA GLU A 61 11.44 14.61 -23.54
C GLU A 61 11.67 15.64 -22.42
N SER A 62 11.11 16.85 -22.53
CA SER A 62 11.21 17.85 -21.46
C SER A 62 10.45 17.38 -20.21
N LEU A 63 9.20 16.97 -20.40
CA LEU A 63 8.35 16.48 -19.32
C LEU A 63 8.96 15.23 -18.65
N LYS A 64 9.48 14.30 -19.46
CA LYS A 64 10.22 13.13 -18.97
C LYS A 64 11.40 13.52 -18.09
N GLY A 65 12.21 14.48 -18.53
CA GLY A 65 13.34 15.00 -17.77
C GLY A 65 12.93 15.66 -16.45
N GLU A 66 11.89 16.49 -16.46
CA GLU A 66 11.33 17.13 -15.26
C GLU A 66 10.86 16.10 -14.23
N ILE A 67 10.00 15.17 -14.65
CA ILE A 67 9.43 14.15 -13.76
C ILE A 67 10.53 13.29 -13.15
N ARG A 68 11.45 12.78 -13.97
CA ARG A 68 12.55 11.94 -13.47
C ARG A 68 13.47 12.72 -12.54
N GLY A 69 13.77 13.99 -12.86
CA GLY A 69 14.53 14.88 -12.00
C GLY A 69 13.88 15.08 -10.63
N GLN A 70 12.56 15.30 -10.61
CA GLN A 70 11.76 15.45 -9.40
C GLN A 70 11.80 14.18 -8.54
N VAL A 71 11.45 13.03 -9.11
CA VAL A 71 11.45 11.73 -8.39
C VAL A 71 12.83 11.40 -7.82
N LEU A 72 13.90 11.57 -8.61
CA LEU A 72 15.27 11.32 -8.15
C LEU A 72 15.70 12.31 -7.05
N SER A 73 15.26 13.56 -7.12
CA SER A 73 15.56 14.56 -6.08
C SER A 73 14.88 14.22 -4.75
N ALA A 74 13.64 13.74 -4.80
CA ALA A 74 12.90 13.30 -3.63
C ALA A 74 13.49 12.04 -3.02
N LEU A 75 13.85 11.07 -3.87
CA LEU A 75 14.50 9.84 -3.45
C LEU A 75 15.83 10.09 -2.71
N ARG A 76 16.66 11.02 -3.23
CA ARG A 76 17.90 11.42 -2.54
C ARG A 76 17.65 12.07 -1.18
N GLY A 77 16.54 12.80 -1.04
CA GLY A 77 16.13 13.43 0.22
C GLY A 77 15.64 12.44 1.28
N LEU A 78 15.06 11.31 0.87
CA LEU A 78 14.56 10.26 1.77
C LEU A 78 15.67 9.61 2.59
N GLY A 79 16.83 9.35 1.98
CA GLY A 79 17.96 8.69 2.65
C GLY A 79 17.69 7.25 3.13
N GLY A 80 16.61 6.62 2.64
CA GLY A 80 16.09 5.35 3.15
C GLY A 80 15.37 4.50 2.10
N TRP A 81 14.50 3.58 2.56
CA TRP A 81 13.83 2.61 1.69
C TRP A 81 12.67 3.23 0.89
N ALA A 82 12.81 3.26 -0.43
CA ALA A 82 11.82 3.82 -1.35
C ALA A 82 10.82 2.79 -1.92
N GLY A 83 10.81 1.57 -1.37
CA GLY A 83 10.05 0.45 -1.92
C GLY A 83 10.81 -0.32 -3.00
N MET A 84 10.46 -1.60 -3.18
CA MET A 84 11.09 -2.48 -4.17
C MET A 84 10.72 -2.11 -5.61
N ASP A 85 9.49 -1.67 -5.85
CA ASP A 85 8.98 -1.44 -7.21
C ASP A 85 9.79 -0.38 -7.95
N LEU A 86 9.99 0.78 -7.33
CA LEU A 86 10.79 1.85 -7.92
C LEU A 86 12.27 1.47 -7.99
N ALA A 87 12.80 0.75 -7.00
CA ALA A 87 14.18 0.28 -7.01
C ALA A 87 14.49 -0.65 -8.20
N LEU A 88 13.54 -1.48 -8.62
CA LEU A 88 13.65 -2.33 -9.81
C LEU A 88 13.76 -1.51 -11.10
N HIS A 89 13.14 -0.32 -11.16
CA HIS A 89 13.22 0.58 -12.31
C HIS A 89 14.53 1.38 -12.33
N LEU A 90 15.03 1.74 -11.15
CA LEU A 90 16.22 2.59 -10.98
C LEU A 90 17.54 1.83 -10.91
N GLY A 91 17.52 0.50 -10.79
CA GLY A 91 18.72 -0.32 -10.61
C GLY A 91 19.31 -0.30 -9.19
N ASN A 92 18.66 0.37 -8.22
CA ASN A 92 19.11 0.47 -6.82
C ASN A 92 18.66 -0.72 -5.97
N VAL A 93 18.68 -1.93 -6.54
CA VAL A 93 18.03 -3.12 -5.98
C VAL A 93 18.72 -3.59 -4.69
N GLN A 94 20.04 -3.49 -4.59
CA GLN A 94 20.78 -3.99 -3.43
C GLN A 94 20.35 -3.31 -2.12
N SER A 95 20.30 -1.97 -2.09
CA SER A 95 19.88 -1.21 -0.91
C SER A 95 18.41 -1.46 -0.56
N ALA A 96 17.56 -1.62 -1.58
CA ALA A 96 16.14 -1.90 -1.40
C ALA A 96 15.92 -3.29 -0.82
N LEU A 97 16.70 -4.30 -1.26
CA LEU A 97 16.68 -5.65 -0.70
C LEU A 97 17.12 -5.65 0.75
N SER A 98 18.25 -5.02 1.09
CA SER A 98 18.74 -4.97 2.47
C SER A 98 17.70 -4.36 3.43
N SER A 99 17.06 -3.27 3.03
CA SER A 99 16.01 -2.62 3.82
C SER A 99 14.72 -3.46 3.88
N GLY A 100 14.37 -4.10 2.77
CA GLY A 100 13.23 -5.01 2.69
C GLY A 100 13.40 -6.21 3.62
N PHE A 101 14.56 -6.87 3.59
CA PHE A 101 14.89 -7.99 4.49
C PHE A 101 14.75 -7.61 5.96
N HIS A 102 15.28 -6.46 6.35
CA HIS A 102 15.16 -5.97 7.73
C HIS A 102 13.69 -5.75 8.12
N THR A 103 12.91 -5.12 7.24
CA THR A 103 11.47 -4.89 7.45
C THR A 103 10.71 -6.21 7.62
N VAL A 104 10.86 -7.16 6.70
CA VAL A 104 10.09 -8.41 6.74
C VAL A 104 10.49 -9.31 7.90
N ARG A 105 11.77 -9.35 8.29
CA ARG A 105 12.22 -10.08 9.48
C ARG A 105 11.61 -9.49 10.75
N THR A 106 11.63 -8.16 10.90
CA THR A 106 10.98 -7.48 12.04
C THR A 106 9.48 -7.80 12.10
N LEU A 107 8.80 -7.82 10.95
CA LEU A 107 7.38 -8.19 10.89
C LEU A 107 7.16 -9.65 11.28
N ALA A 108 7.96 -10.58 10.77
CA ALA A 108 7.87 -12.00 11.11
C ALA A 108 8.13 -12.25 12.61
N ASP A 109 9.16 -11.62 13.17
CA ASP A 109 9.56 -11.77 14.59
C ASP A 109 8.52 -11.21 15.56
N THR A 110 7.74 -10.22 15.13
CA THR A 110 6.71 -9.56 15.96
C THR A 110 5.30 -10.10 15.69
N GLN A 111 5.16 -11.07 14.78
CA GLN A 111 3.88 -11.69 14.46
C GLN A 111 3.44 -12.62 15.59
N ARG A 112 2.16 -12.54 15.94
CA ARG A 112 1.54 -13.41 16.95
C ARG A 112 1.37 -14.85 16.45
N GLU A 113 1.08 -15.76 17.38
CA GLU A 113 0.79 -17.16 17.06
C GLU A 113 -0.42 -17.32 16.13
N ASP A 114 -1.42 -16.47 16.26
CA ASP A 114 -2.63 -16.46 15.43
C ASP A 114 -2.43 -15.83 14.04
N GLY A 115 -1.24 -15.28 13.75
CA GLY A 115 -0.93 -14.60 12.48
C GLY A 115 -1.18 -13.09 12.46
N SER A 116 -1.72 -12.51 13.54
CA SER A 116 -1.99 -11.08 13.67
C SER A 116 -0.79 -10.28 14.22
N TRP A 117 -0.96 -8.95 14.30
CA TRP A 117 -0.02 -8.05 14.97
C TRP A 117 -0.76 -7.15 15.96
N PRO A 118 -0.18 -6.88 17.15
CA PRO A 118 -0.76 -5.93 18.09
C PRO A 118 -0.82 -4.52 17.50
N PHE A 119 -1.92 -3.82 17.74
CA PHE A 119 -2.00 -2.39 17.62
C PHE A 119 -1.21 -1.75 18.76
N THR A 120 -0.25 -0.91 18.42
CA THR A 120 0.68 -0.26 19.36
C THR A 120 0.59 1.26 19.19
N PRO A 121 -0.50 1.88 19.67
CA PRO A 121 -0.73 3.30 19.46
C PRO A 121 0.29 4.16 20.19
N ASP A 122 0.75 5.24 19.55
CA ASP A 122 1.43 6.32 20.23
C ASP A 122 0.42 7.23 20.99
N SER A 123 0.92 8.29 21.64
CA SER A 123 0.09 9.23 22.39
C SER A 123 -1.01 9.90 21.58
N THR A 124 -0.84 10.02 20.26
CA THR A 124 -1.84 10.62 19.37
C THR A 124 -2.91 9.61 18.97
N GLN A 125 -2.59 8.31 18.96
CA GLN A 125 -3.47 7.23 18.48
C GLN A 125 -4.19 6.47 19.59
N GLN A 126 -3.90 6.71 20.87
CA GLN A 126 -4.51 5.99 22.00
C GLN A 126 -6.04 6.03 22.02
N HIS A 127 -6.65 7.09 21.48
CA HIS A 127 -8.10 7.24 21.40
C HIS A 127 -8.73 6.51 20.21
N LEU A 128 -7.91 5.97 19.30
CA LEU A 128 -8.35 5.27 18.09
C LEU A 128 -8.51 3.76 18.33
N GLY A 129 -7.96 3.19 19.40
CA GLY A 129 -8.11 1.77 19.68
C GLY A 129 -7.37 1.33 20.94
N THR A 130 -7.61 0.10 21.34
CA THR A 130 -7.01 -0.47 22.54
C THR A 130 -5.60 -1.00 22.25
N LEU A 131 -4.63 -0.70 23.12
CA LEU A 131 -3.29 -1.26 23.04
C LEU A 131 -3.35 -2.80 23.05
N GLY A 132 -2.67 -3.43 22.09
CA GLY A 132 -2.63 -4.89 21.94
C GLY A 132 -3.85 -5.46 21.21
N ASP A 133 -4.83 -4.65 20.81
CA ASP A 133 -5.90 -5.11 19.94
C ASP A 133 -5.39 -5.34 18.50
N THR A 134 -6.26 -5.72 17.55
CA THR A 134 -5.88 -5.89 16.14
C THR A 134 -7.09 -5.77 15.23
N SER A 135 -6.88 -5.55 13.94
CA SER A 135 -7.94 -5.48 12.94
C SER A 135 -7.50 -6.05 11.60
N SER A 136 -8.45 -6.32 10.70
CA SER A 136 -8.17 -6.90 9.39
C SER A 136 -7.26 -6.01 8.52
N GLY A 137 -7.52 -4.70 8.46
CA GLY A 137 -6.68 -3.72 7.77
C GLY A 137 -5.31 -3.54 8.41
N TRP A 138 -5.24 -3.56 9.75
CA TRP A 138 -3.98 -3.47 10.48
C TRP A 138 -3.05 -4.66 10.19
N VAL A 139 -3.62 -5.86 10.12
CA VAL A 139 -2.89 -7.09 9.75
C VAL A 139 -2.52 -7.07 8.27
N ALA A 140 -3.47 -6.77 7.38
CA ALA A 140 -3.26 -6.76 5.94
C ALA A 140 -2.18 -5.74 5.51
N SER A 141 -2.10 -4.59 6.18
CA SER A 141 -1.06 -3.57 5.91
C SER A 141 0.38 -4.11 6.05
N LYS A 142 0.58 -5.12 6.91
CA LYS A 142 1.87 -5.79 7.16
C LYS A 142 2.02 -7.03 6.29
N ALA A 143 0.96 -7.85 6.20
CA ALA A 143 0.94 -9.07 5.40
C ALA A 143 1.24 -8.81 3.91
N ARG A 144 0.72 -7.72 3.34
CA ARG A 144 1.00 -7.35 1.95
C ARG A 144 2.49 -7.11 1.68
N LEU A 145 3.22 -6.57 2.65
CA LEU A 145 4.67 -6.35 2.53
C LEU A 145 5.42 -7.68 2.55
N LEU A 146 5.04 -8.59 3.46
CA LEU A 146 5.61 -9.94 3.56
C LEU A 146 5.39 -10.74 2.28
N LEU A 147 4.13 -10.81 1.82
CA LEU A 147 3.75 -11.58 0.63
C LEU A 147 4.39 -11.01 -0.63
N LYS A 148 4.35 -9.69 -0.84
CA LYS A 148 4.98 -9.05 -2.01
C LYS A 148 6.49 -9.26 -2.01
N PHE A 149 7.15 -9.09 -0.87
CA PHE A 149 8.59 -9.32 -0.76
C PHE A 149 8.94 -10.80 -0.99
N GLY A 150 8.18 -11.72 -0.39
CA GLY A 150 8.31 -13.16 -0.58
C GLY A 150 8.13 -13.56 -2.05
N ARG A 151 7.14 -13.01 -2.77
CA ARG A 151 6.95 -13.24 -4.20
C ARG A 151 8.15 -12.76 -5.04
N ILE A 152 8.70 -11.59 -4.73
CA ILE A 152 9.82 -11.00 -5.49
C ILE A 152 11.13 -11.76 -5.25
N THR A 153 11.38 -12.21 -4.02
CA THR A 153 12.70 -12.72 -3.59
C THR A 153 12.75 -14.23 -3.41
N GLY A 154 11.60 -14.88 -3.23
CA GLY A 154 11.52 -16.28 -2.82
C GLY A 154 11.84 -16.53 -1.34
N ASP A 155 11.91 -15.49 -0.49
CA ASP A 155 12.22 -15.67 0.94
C ASP A 155 11.17 -16.53 1.66
N PRO A 156 11.54 -17.74 2.14
CA PRO A 156 10.57 -18.69 2.67
C PRO A 156 9.93 -18.25 3.99
N GLU A 157 10.66 -17.49 4.81
CA GLU A 157 10.15 -16.97 6.07
C GLU A 157 9.11 -15.87 5.85
N ALA A 158 9.36 -14.93 4.94
CA ALA A 158 8.39 -13.89 4.57
C ALA A 158 7.13 -14.51 3.95
N ILE A 159 7.29 -15.53 3.10
CA ILE A 159 6.16 -16.30 2.56
C ILE A 159 5.38 -16.95 3.70
N ALA A 160 6.04 -17.70 4.58
CA ALA A 160 5.38 -18.39 5.68
C ALA A 160 4.62 -17.43 6.62
N ALA A 161 5.25 -16.31 7.02
CA ALA A 161 4.61 -15.29 7.85
C ALA A 161 3.43 -14.61 7.12
N GLY A 162 3.57 -14.37 5.82
CA GLY A 162 2.49 -13.86 4.97
C GLY A 162 1.28 -14.81 4.93
N PHE A 163 1.50 -16.10 4.70
CA PHE A 163 0.43 -17.10 4.69
C PHE A 163 -0.21 -17.27 6.08
N LYS A 164 0.57 -17.23 7.15
CA LYS A 164 0.05 -17.23 8.52
C LYS A 164 -0.89 -16.03 8.78
N ALA A 165 -0.58 -14.87 8.21
CA ALA A 165 -1.48 -13.72 8.30
C ALA A 165 -2.77 -13.92 7.50
N LEU A 166 -2.75 -14.67 6.39
CA LEU A 166 -3.97 -15.04 5.67
C LEU A 166 -4.89 -15.91 6.51
N ASP A 167 -4.32 -16.87 7.28
CA ASP A 167 -5.11 -17.70 8.20
C ASP A 167 -5.87 -16.83 9.21
N TYR A 168 -5.24 -15.77 9.74
CA TYR A 168 -5.94 -14.77 10.55
C TYR A 168 -7.02 -14.04 9.74
N LEU A 169 -6.69 -13.53 8.55
CA LEU A 169 -7.62 -12.75 7.71
C LEU A 169 -8.84 -13.56 7.26
N ASP A 170 -8.73 -14.89 7.16
CA ASP A 170 -9.86 -15.77 6.87
C ASP A 170 -10.88 -15.85 8.00
N THR A 171 -10.49 -15.52 9.23
CA THR A 171 -11.42 -15.38 10.36
C THR A 171 -12.18 -14.05 10.37
N GLN A 172 -11.76 -13.09 9.54
CA GLN A 172 -12.29 -11.73 9.55
C GLN A 172 -13.50 -11.60 8.63
N ILE A 173 -14.56 -10.97 9.14
CA ILE A 173 -15.83 -10.80 8.43
C ILE A 173 -16.03 -9.40 7.85
N ARG A 174 -15.15 -8.44 8.19
CA ARG A 174 -15.26 -7.07 7.72
C ARG A 174 -13.89 -6.39 7.55
N PRO A 175 -13.77 -5.46 6.59
CA PRO A 175 -12.57 -4.66 6.39
C PRO A 175 -12.55 -3.48 7.38
N GLU A 176 -11.52 -3.37 8.23
CA GLU A 176 -11.43 -2.32 9.25
C GLU A 176 -9.99 -1.94 9.64
N GLY A 177 -9.77 -0.68 10.00
CA GLY A 177 -8.55 -0.23 10.68
C GLY A 177 -7.27 -0.25 9.85
N ALA A 178 -7.31 0.17 8.59
CA ALA A 178 -6.10 0.43 7.81
C ALA A 178 -5.57 1.87 8.00
N GLN A 179 -6.44 2.82 8.35
CA GLN A 179 -6.11 4.23 8.58
C GLN A 179 -6.18 4.64 10.06
N THR A 180 -5.51 3.90 10.95
CA THR A 180 -5.47 4.14 12.42
C THR A 180 -4.64 5.37 12.84
N TRP A 181 -4.55 6.35 11.96
CA TRP A 181 -4.07 7.71 12.22
C TRP A 181 -5.20 8.75 12.16
N GLU A 182 -6.35 8.38 11.57
CA GLU A 182 -7.55 9.23 11.42
C GLU A 182 -8.80 8.52 11.97
N LEU A 183 -8.90 7.21 11.76
CA LEU A 183 -10.08 6.40 12.07
C LEU A 183 -9.83 5.45 13.24
N GLN A 184 -10.90 5.12 13.96
CA GLN A 184 -10.84 4.09 15.00
C GLN A 184 -10.46 2.73 14.39
N LEU A 185 -9.71 1.93 15.14
CA LEU A 185 -9.24 0.60 14.73
C LEU A 185 -10.39 -0.30 14.26
N HIS A 186 -11.54 -0.19 14.93
CA HIS A 186 -12.73 -0.96 14.61
C HIS A 186 -13.83 -0.14 13.94
N VAL A 187 -13.50 0.67 12.93
CA VAL A 187 -14.50 1.15 11.95
C VAL A 187 -14.26 0.58 10.55
N PRO A 188 -15.32 0.39 9.73
CA PRO A 188 -15.17 -0.02 8.35
C PRO A 188 -14.26 0.92 7.56
N ASP A 189 -13.38 0.34 6.73
CA ASP A 189 -12.34 1.07 6.01
C ASP A 189 -12.14 0.47 4.60
N VAL A 190 -12.34 1.27 3.56
CA VAL A 190 -12.18 0.83 2.16
C VAL A 190 -10.72 0.50 1.83
N LEU A 191 -9.75 1.17 2.48
CA LEU A 191 -8.35 0.88 2.30
C LEU A 191 -8.02 -0.51 2.85
N ALA A 192 -8.67 -0.93 3.94
CA ALA A 192 -8.54 -2.29 4.47
C ALA A 192 -8.98 -3.34 3.43
N SER A 193 -10.09 -3.14 2.72
CA SER A 193 -10.51 -4.03 1.63
C SER A 193 -9.43 -4.16 0.56
N SER A 194 -8.80 -3.05 0.17
CA SER A 194 -7.75 -3.05 -0.85
C SER A 194 -6.48 -3.78 -0.40
N TYR A 195 -6.05 -3.62 0.86
CA TYR A 195 -4.90 -4.33 1.41
C TYR A 195 -5.13 -5.82 1.53
N ILE A 196 -6.33 -6.23 1.97
CA ILE A 196 -6.66 -7.65 2.08
C ILE A 196 -6.72 -8.27 0.67
N MET A 197 -7.34 -7.59 -0.30
CA MET A 197 -7.34 -7.99 -1.71
C MET A 197 -5.90 -8.16 -2.23
N GLU A 198 -5.01 -7.20 -1.98
CA GLU A 198 -3.60 -7.29 -2.38
C GLU A 198 -2.91 -8.52 -1.77
N CYS A 199 -3.14 -8.82 -0.49
CA CYS A 199 -2.59 -10.01 0.15
C CYS A 199 -2.97 -11.28 -0.60
N TYR A 200 -4.25 -11.47 -0.92
CA TYR A 200 -4.70 -12.67 -1.65
C TYR A 200 -4.23 -12.71 -3.10
N ILE A 201 -4.08 -11.56 -3.78
CA ILE A 201 -3.46 -11.52 -5.12
C ILE A 201 -2.00 -11.99 -5.06
N GLU A 202 -1.23 -11.51 -4.08
CA GLU A 202 0.15 -11.94 -3.90
C GLU A 202 0.24 -13.43 -3.51
N ALA A 203 -0.68 -13.91 -2.67
CA ALA A 203 -0.79 -15.34 -2.32
C ALA A 203 -1.09 -16.21 -3.55
N TYR A 204 -2.02 -15.79 -4.41
CA TYR A 204 -2.29 -16.45 -5.69
C TYR A 204 -1.04 -16.51 -6.57
N ARG A 205 -0.32 -15.38 -6.70
CA ARG A 205 0.92 -15.32 -7.49
C ARG A 205 2.02 -16.23 -6.95
N ILE A 206 2.06 -16.47 -5.64
CA ILE A 206 3.04 -17.36 -5.00
C ILE A 206 2.64 -18.82 -5.17
N SER A 207 1.37 -19.18 -4.90
CA SER A 207 0.96 -20.58 -4.79
C SER A 207 0.20 -21.13 -6.00
N GLY A 208 -0.31 -20.27 -6.88
CA GLY A 208 -1.17 -20.66 -8.00
C GLY A 208 -2.53 -21.25 -7.60
N ARG A 209 -2.98 -21.04 -6.36
CA ARG A 209 -4.23 -21.64 -5.85
C ARG A 209 -5.40 -20.69 -6.10
N GLU A 210 -6.36 -21.12 -6.91
CA GLU A 210 -7.54 -20.33 -7.30
C GLU A 210 -8.38 -19.83 -6.12
N GLU A 211 -8.37 -20.54 -4.99
CA GLU A 211 -9.06 -20.10 -3.77
C GLU A 211 -8.62 -18.70 -3.30
N HIS A 212 -7.34 -18.34 -3.49
CA HIS A 212 -6.85 -17.00 -3.17
C HIS A 212 -7.44 -15.96 -4.12
N LEU A 213 -7.61 -16.29 -5.40
CA LEU A 213 -8.22 -15.36 -6.35
C LEU A 213 -9.69 -15.10 -6.02
N GLU A 214 -10.43 -16.13 -5.60
CA GLU A 214 -11.80 -15.98 -5.12
C GLU A 214 -11.89 -15.13 -3.85
N ARG A 215 -10.96 -15.30 -2.91
CA ARG A 215 -10.87 -14.44 -1.71
C ARG A 215 -10.51 -12.99 -2.09
N ALA A 216 -9.58 -12.78 -3.02
CA ALA A 216 -9.26 -11.45 -3.53
C ALA A 216 -10.49 -10.77 -4.14
N ARG A 217 -11.26 -11.51 -4.96
CA ARG A 217 -12.51 -11.02 -5.55
C ARG A 217 -13.55 -10.68 -4.49
N TYR A 218 -13.72 -11.54 -3.48
CA TYR A 218 -14.62 -11.28 -2.36
C TYR A 218 -14.26 -9.95 -1.67
N TRP A 219 -12.99 -9.76 -1.28
CA TRP A 219 -12.55 -8.55 -0.59
C TRP A 219 -12.63 -7.30 -1.48
N ALA A 220 -12.38 -7.41 -2.79
CA ALA A 220 -12.59 -6.32 -3.72
C ALA A 220 -14.05 -5.81 -3.71
N LEU A 221 -15.02 -6.73 -3.63
CA LEU A 221 -16.44 -6.37 -3.58
C LEU A 221 -16.82 -5.71 -2.25
N THR A 222 -16.12 -6.01 -1.15
CA THR A 222 -16.40 -5.36 0.15
C THR A 222 -16.08 -3.87 0.19
N GLY A 223 -15.22 -3.39 -0.72
CA GLY A 223 -14.88 -1.97 -0.84
C GLY A 223 -15.89 -1.14 -1.63
N LEU A 224 -16.89 -1.77 -2.25
CA LEU A 224 -17.92 -1.06 -3.02
C LEU A 224 -19.01 -0.50 -2.08
N PRO A 225 -19.48 0.74 -2.28
CA PRO A 225 -20.57 1.30 -1.50
C PRO A 225 -21.83 0.41 -1.60
N SER A 226 -22.51 0.19 -0.47
CA SER A 226 -23.66 -0.70 -0.28
C SER A 226 -24.94 -0.33 -1.06
N SER A 227 -24.88 0.55 -2.06
CA SER A 227 -25.96 0.78 -3.03
C SER A 227 -26.28 -0.45 -3.90
N THR A 228 -25.43 -1.50 -3.89
CA THR A 228 -25.81 -2.87 -4.24
C THR A 228 -26.28 -3.64 -3.00
N CYS A 229 -27.29 -3.10 -2.31
CA CYS A 229 -28.03 -3.81 -1.26
C CYS A 229 -28.79 -4.97 -1.93
N GLY A 230 -28.15 -6.13 -2.10
CA GLY A 230 -28.80 -7.27 -2.76
C GLY A 230 -27.92 -8.43 -3.21
N ILE A 231 -26.59 -8.32 -3.21
CA ILE A 231 -25.74 -9.47 -3.54
C ILE A 231 -24.99 -9.88 -2.28
N ARG A 232 -25.60 -10.77 -1.48
CA ARG A 232 -24.80 -11.76 -0.77
C ARG A 232 -24.23 -12.67 -1.86
N PRO A 233 -22.90 -12.75 -2.07
CA PRO A 233 -22.36 -13.95 -2.67
C PRO A 233 -22.74 -15.07 -1.70
N SER A 234 -23.56 -16.01 -2.15
CA SER A 234 -23.78 -17.25 -1.41
C SER A 234 -22.42 -17.87 -1.12
N ALA A 235 -22.09 -18.03 0.16
CA ALA A 235 -20.94 -18.84 0.57
C ALA A 235 -21.15 -20.28 0.05
N PRO A 236 -20.07 -20.98 -0.34
CA PRO A 236 -20.15 -22.43 -0.61
C PRO A 236 -20.57 -23.22 0.64
#